data_AF-A0A662ECN8-F1
#
_entry.id   AF-A0A662ECN8-F1
#
_cell.length_a   1.000
_cell.length_b   1.000
_cell.length_c   1.000
_cell.angle_alpha   90.00
_cell.angle_beta   90.00
_cell.angle_gamma   90.00
#
_symmetry.space_group_name_H-M   'P 1'
#
loop_
_entity.id
_entity.type
_entity.pdbx_description
1 polymer ?
#
loop_
_entity_poly.entity_id
_entity_poly.type
_entity_poly.pdbx_seq_one_letter_code
_entity_poly.pdbx_strand_id
1 'polypeptide(L)'
;MVMQILTVLSAIENIESSVAKLYEWFSDCFAADSEASGFFFRLAMQERSHATMVAFSKGLVRRSPNDFSTVDFDMSLVDDLIHTIDVFRAGNRNPTLGRALEFAMEIEDHAAEGIHRSMVIQSNPEVSNMINSLAKADKEHFKLLKDYADKIQRQDPVAG
;
A
#
# COMPACT_ATOMS: atom_id res chain seq x y z
N MET A 1 1.17 19.53 -7.94
CA MET A 1 0.31 20.31 -8.86
C MET A 1 -1.09 20.33 -8.27
N VAL A 2 -1.86 21.42 -8.40
CA VAL A 2 -3.25 21.46 -7.89
C VAL A 2 -4.15 20.56 -8.75
N MET A 3 -4.80 19.58 -8.13
CA MET A 3 -5.62 18.55 -8.79
C MET A 3 -7.02 18.46 -8.20
N GLN A 4 -7.95 17.94 -9.00
CA GLN A 4 -9.29 17.59 -8.52
C GLN A 4 -9.20 16.40 -7.57
N ILE A 5 -9.90 16.47 -6.43
CA ILE A 5 -9.86 15.42 -5.40
C ILE A 5 -10.23 14.03 -5.95
N LEU A 6 -11.13 13.95 -6.93
CA LEU A 6 -11.50 12.68 -7.56
C LEU A 6 -10.33 12.01 -8.29
N THR A 7 -9.47 12.81 -8.92
CA THR A 7 -8.26 12.30 -9.58
C THR A 7 -7.31 11.75 -8.54
N VAL A 8 -7.12 12.48 -7.44
CA VAL A 8 -6.28 12.08 -6.33
C VAL A 8 -6.77 10.78 -5.69
N LEU A 9 -8.06 10.69 -5.34
CA LEU A 9 -8.64 9.46 -4.79
C LEU A 9 -8.54 8.28 -5.78
N SER A 10 -8.63 8.53 -7.08
CA SER A 10 -8.42 7.47 -8.07
C SER A 10 -6.97 6.98 -8.10
N ALA A 11 -6.02 7.87 -7.86
CA ALA A 11 -4.62 7.51 -7.74
C ALA A 11 -4.35 6.67 -6.48
N ILE A 12 -4.90 7.06 -5.33
CA ILE A 12 -4.81 6.26 -4.09
C ILE A 12 -5.42 4.88 -4.31
N GLU A 13 -6.65 4.79 -4.82
CA GLU A 13 -7.30 3.49 -5.10
C GLU A 13 -6.43 2.59 -6.00
N ASN A 14 -5.72 3.17 -6.97
CA ASN A 14 -4.80 2.44 -7.84
C ASN A 14 -3.57 1.92 -7.08
N ILE A 15 -3.03 2.71 -6.14
CA ILE A 15 -1.94 2.29 -5.27
C ILE A 15 -2.38 1.10 -4.42
N GLU A 16 -3.44 1.27 -3.62
CA GLU A 16 -3.97 0.21 -2.74
C GLU A 16 -4.23 -1.08 -3.52
N SER A 17 -4.85 -0.97 -4.70
CA SER A 17 -5.13 -2.11 -5.56
C SER A 17 -3.87 -2.78 -6.12
N SER A 18 -2.79 -2.02 -6.32
CA SER A 18 -1.54 -2.55 -6.86
C SER A 18 -0.70 -3.21 -5.78
N VAL A 19 -0.66 -2.64 -4.58
CA VAL A 19 -0.04 -3.26 -3.40
C VAL A 19 -0.78 -4.55 -3.03
N ALA A 20 -2.12 -4.55 -3.07
CA ALA A 20 -2.92 -5.77 -2.90
C ALA A 20 -2.47 -6.88 -3.87
N LYS A 21 -2.34 -6.56 -5.16
CA LYS A 21 -1.90 -7.52 -6.19
C LYS A 21 -0.45 -7.99 -6.00
N LEU A 22 0.42 -7.13 -5.49
CA LEU A 22 1.78 -7.50 -5.12
C LEU A 22 1.76 -8.56 -4.01
N TYR A 23 0.95 -8.35 -2.97
CA TYR A 23 0.82 -9.30 -1.87
C TYR A 23 0.13 -10.61 -2.27
N GLU A 24 -0.84 -10.58 -3.18
CA GLU A 24 -1.38 -11.81 -3.77
C GLU A 24 -0.32 -12.58 -4.54
N TRP A 25 0.47 -11.88 -5.35
CA TRP A 25 1.56 -12.49 -6.08
C TRP A 25 2.65 -13.08 -5.16
N PHE A 26 2.98 -12.41 -4.04
CA PHE A 26 3.86 -13.01 -3.03
C PHE A 26 3.24 -14.24 -2.38
N SER A 27 1.95 -14.19 -2.04
CA SER A 27 1.22 -15.34 -1.49
C SER A 27 1.32 -16.55 -2.42
N ASP A 28 1.18 -16.35 -3.73
CA ASP A 28 1.33 -17.38 -4.76
C ASP A 28 2.78 -17.88 -4.87
N CYS A 29 3.76 -16.97 -4.87
CA CYS A 29 5.19 -17.34 -4.95
C CYS A 29 5.63 -18.24 -3.79
N PHE A 30 5.04 -18.05 -2.62
CA PHE A 30 5.34 -18.82 -1.42
C PHE A 30 4.30 -19.90 -1.11
N ALA A 31 3.49 -20.35 -2.06
CA ALA A 31 2.43 -21.34 -1.83
C ALA A 31 2.89 -22.67 -1.17
N ALA A 32 4.17 -23.02 -1.30
CA ALA A 32 4.77 -24.19 -0.63
C ALA A 32 5.07 -23.96 0.86
N ASP A 33 5.16 -22.70 1.29
CA ASP A 33 5.27 -22.27 2.69
C ASP A 33 3.93 -21.66 3.12
N SER A 34 3.12 -22.48 3.79
CA SER A 34 1.78 -22.06 4.22
C SER A 34 1.79 -20.84 5.16
N GLU A 35 2.87 -20.66 5.93
CA GLU A 35 2.97 -19.52 6.85
C GLU A 35 3.20 -18.23 6.07
N ALA A 36 4.20 -18.21 5.18
CA ALA A 36 4.51 -17.05 4.35
C ALA A 36 3.37 -16.73 3.37
N SER A 37 2.83 -17.75 2.71
CA SER A 37 1.68 -17.59 1.81
C SER A 37 0.48 -16.99 2.52
N GLY A 38 0.12 -17.53 3.69
CA GLY A 38 -0.99 -17.04 4.50
C GLY A 38 -0.74 -15.63 5.07
N PHE A 39 0.51 -15.29 5.38
CA PHE A 39 0.88 -13.95 5.83
C PHE A 39 0.63 -12.91 4.74
N PHE A 40 1.18 -13.10 3.54
CA PHE A 40 0.98 -12.16 2.43
C PHE A 40 -0.48 -12.12 1.97
N PHE A 41 -1.20 -13.25 1.99
CA PHE A 41 -2.63 -13.25 1.67
C PHE A 41 -3.45 -12.32 2.59
N ARG A 42 -3.14 -12.30 3.90
CA ARG A 42 -3.83 -11.40 4.83
C ARG A 42 -3.55 -9.94 4.53
N LEU A 43 -2.30 -9.58 4.25
CA LEU A 43 -1.94 -8.22 3.84
C LEU A 43 -2.70 -7.82 2.56
N ALA A 44 -2.74 -8.70 1.54
CA ALA A 44 -3.51 -8.46 0.33
C ALA A 44 -5.00 -8.16 0.60
N MET A 45 -5.62 -8.87 1.55
CA MET A 45 -7.02 -8.62 1.91
C MET A 45 -7.21 -7.28 2.61
N GLN A 46 -6.24 -6.83 3.42
CA GLN A 46 -6.27 -5.51 4.05
C GLN A 46 -6.20 -4.41 2.99
N GLU A 47 -5.28 -4.51 2.02
CA GLU A 47 -5.18 -3.52 0.93
C GLU A 47 -6.40 -3.48 0.02
N ARG A 48 -7.05 -4.62 -0.24
CA ARG A 48 -8.35 -4.63 -0.94
C ARG A 48 -9.43 -3.88 -0.16
N SER A 49 -9.41 -3.99 1.17
CA SER A 49 -10.31 -3.23 2.03
C SER A 49 -10.03 -1.73 1.93
N HIS A 50 -8.76 -1.33 1.91
CA HIS A 50 -8.36 0.07 1.71
C HIS A 50 -8.85 0.62 0.37
N ALA A 51 -8.59 -0.08 -0.73
CA ALA A 51 -9.09 0.29 -2.06
C ALA A 51 -10.62 0.47 -2.06
N THR A 52 -11.35 -0.41 -1.37
CA THR A 52 -12.81 -0.33 -1.23
C THR A 52 -13.25 0.92 -0.45
N MET A 53 -12.54 1.28 0.64
CA MET A 53 -12.80 2.50 1.39
C MET A 53 -12.61 3.75 0.51
N VAL A 54 -11.56 3.78 -0.30
CA VAL A 54 -11.30 4.89 -1.24
C VAL A 54 -12.39 4.98 -2.31
N ALA A 55 -12.80 3.84 -2.88
CA ALA A 55 -13.89 3.79 -3.85
C ALA A 55 -15.21 4.31 -3.27
N PHE A 56 -15.50 4.00 -2.00
CA PHE A 56 -16.65 4.55 -1.30
C PHE A 56 -16.57 6.08 -1.17
N SER A 57 -15.42 6.62 -0.74
CA SER A 57 -15.18 8.07 -0.62
C SER A 57 -15.32 8.79 -1.97
N LYS A 58 -14.85 8.19 -3.08
CA LYS A 58 -15.11 8.72 -4.43
C LYS A 58 -16.61 8.83 -4.74
N GLY A 59 -17.41 7.88 -4.25
CA GLY A 59 -18.86 7.91 -4.34
C GLY A 59 -19.49 9.10 -3.63
N LEU A 60 -18.98 9.44 -2.44
CA LEU A 60 -19.43 10.62 -1.67
C LEU A 60 -19.06 11.92 -2.40
N VAL A 61 -17.81 12.04 -2.85
CA VAL A 61 -17.34 13.22 -3.60
C VAL A 61 -18.17 13.48 -4.85
N ARG A 62 -18.52 12.44 -5.60
CA ARG A 62 -19.37 12.57 -6.80
C ARG A 62 -20.77 13.09 -6.51
N ARG A 63 -21.31 12.84 -5.31
CA ARG A 63 -22.66 13.29 -4.90
C ARG A 63 -22.67 14.74 -4.46
N SER A 64 -21.56 15.23 -3.91
CA SER A 64 -21.44 16.60 -3.41
C SER A 64 -20.11 17.27 -3.83
N PRO A 65 -19.85 17.45 -5.13
CA PRO A 65 -18.54 17.89 -5.61
C PRO A 65 -18.13 19.29 -5.11
N ASN A 66 -19.09 20.16 -4.79
CA ASN A 66 -18.84 21.51 -4.28
C ASN A 66 -18.30 21.54 -2.84
N ASP A 67 -18.43 20.43 -2.10
CA ASP A 67 -17.98 20.32 -0.72
C ASP A 67 -16.49 19.93 -0.62
N PHE A 68 -15.83 19.74 -1.77
CA PHE A 68 -14.45 19.28 -1.84
C PHE A 68 -13.57 20.25 -2.64
N SER A 69 -12.45 20.62 -2.03
CA SER A 69 -11.41 21.46 -2.60
C SER A 69 -10.52 20.68 -3.57
N THR A 70 -9.79 21.42 -4.40
CA THR A 70 -8.61 20.89 -5.09
C THR A 70 -7.48 20.62 -4.10
N VAL A 71 -6.68 19.59 -4.37
CA VAL A 71 -5.57 19.17 -3.53
C VAL A 71 -4.27 19.26 -4.33
N ASP A 72 -3.22 19.81 -3.72
CA ASP A 72 -1.88 19.73 -4.25
C ASP A 72 -1.35 18.30 -4.07
N PHE A 73 -1.26 17.58 -5.17
CA PHE A 73 -0.79 16.21 -5.20
C PHE A 73 0.24 16.02 -6.30
N ASP A 74 1.22 15.18 -6.02
CA ASP A 74 2.25 14.81 -6.97
C ASP A 74 1.95 13.42 -7.52
N MET A 75 1.41 13.37 -8.73
CA MET A 75 1.11 12.11 -9.41
C MET A 75 2.36 11.31 -9.74
N SER A 76 3.54 11.94 -9.84
CA SER A 76 4.77 11.20 -10.12
C SER A 76 5.07 10.17 -9.03
N LEU A 77 4.72 10.45 -7.78
CA LEU A 77 4.84 9.49 -6.67
C LEU A 77 4.04 8.21 -6.91
N VAL A 78 2.87 8.34 -7.55
CA VAL A 78 2.01 7.20 -7.88
C VAL A 78 2.66 6.40 -9.00
N ASP A 79 3.06 7.08 -10.07
CA ASP A 79 3.66 6.44 -11.24
C ASP A 79 4.97 5.74 -10.86
N ASP A 80 5.80 6.36 -10.03
CA ASP A 80 7.06 5.81 -9.52
C ASP A 80 6.83 4.56 -8.66
N LEU A 81 5.83 4.58 -7.78
CA LEU A 81 5.49 3.42 -6.94
C LEU A 81 5.02 2.24 -7.79
N ILE A 82 4.10 2.48 -8.72
CA ILE A 82 3.59 1.45 -9.64
C ILE A 82 4.73 0.90 -10.50
N HIS A 83 5.57 1.77 -11.04
CA HIS A 83 6.73 1.37 -11.82
C HIS A 83 7.70 0.51 -11.00
N THR A 84 7.94 0.88 -9.74
CA THR A 84 8.81 0.14 -8.81
C THR A 84 8.28 -1.28 -8.57
N ILE A 85 6.97 -1.42 -8.35
CA ILE A 85 6.30 -2.73 -8.23
C ILE A 85 6.48 -3.56 -9.50
N ASP A 86 6.23 -2.97 -10.67
CA ASP A 86 6.32 -3.68 -11.95
C ASP A 86 7.74 -4.13 -12.27
N VAL A 87 8.74 -3.27 -12.05
CA VAL A 87 10.17 -3.59 -12.23
C VAL A 87 10.58 -4.72 -11.29
N PHE A 88 10.18 -4.67 -10.02
CA PHE A 88 10.49 -5.71 -9.06
C PHE A 88 9.93 -7.06 -9.51
N ARG A 89 8.65 -7.12 -9.90
CA ARG A 89 7.99 -8.35 -10.36
C ARG A 89 8.63 -8.91 -11.63
N ALA A 90 9.00 -8.04 -12.57
CA ALA A 90 9.66 -8.45 -13.81
C ALA A 90 11.05 -9.04 -13.56
N GLY A 91 11.82 -8.43 -12.64
CA GLY A 91 13.18 -8.85 -12.28
C GLY A 91 13.25 -10.06 -11.34
N ASN A 92 12.21 -10.31 -10.55
CA ASN A 92 12.22 -11.30 -9.47
C ASN A 92 11.06 -12.31 -9.63
N ARG A 93 11.09 -13.13 -10.69
CA ARG A 93 10.00 -14.12 -10.92
C ARG A 93 9.77 -15.10 -9.78
N ASN A 94 10.83 -15.41 -9.03
CA ASN A 94 10.81 -16.26 -7.83
C ASN A 94 11.62 -15.55 -6.74
N PRO A 95 11.04 -14.56 -6.03
CA PRO A 95 11.77 -13.83 -4.99
C PRO A 95 12.05 -14.77 -3.81
N THR A 96 13.18 -14.58 -3.14
CA THR A 96 13.37 -15.19 -1.82
C THR A 96 12.45 -14.50 -0.81
N LEU A 97 12.09 -15.18 0.28
CA LEU A 97 11.23 -14.59 1.31
C LEU A 97 11.84 -13.32 1.91
N GLY A 98 13.15 -13.34 2.21
CA GLY A 98 13.86 -12.15 2.67
C GLY A 98 13.76 -10.98 1.69
N ARG A 99 13.94 -11.22 0.38
CA ARG A 99 13.86 -10.17 -0.62
C ARG A 99 12.42 -9.63 -0.80
N ALA A 100 11.42 -10.49 -0.70
CA ALA A 100 10.02 -10.08 -0.73
C ALA A 100 9.66 -9.21 0.48
N LEU A 101 10.13 -9.56 1.67
CA LEU A 101 9.89 -8.79 2.90
C LEU A 101 10.61 -7.45 2.89
N GLU A 102 11.88 -7.40 2.46
CA GLU A 102 12.61 -6.14 2.25
C GLU A 102 11.85 -5.20 1.32
N PHE A 103 11.41 -5.71 0.18
CA PHE A 103 10.68 -4.91 -0.80
C PHE A 103 9.31 -4.47 -0.29
N ALA A 104 8.57 -5.36 0.37
CA ALA A 104 7.29 -5.00 0.99
C ALA A 104 7.46 -3.88 2.04
N MET A 105 8.48 -3.95 2.88
CA MET A 105 8.77 -2.88 3.85
C MET A 105 9.12 -1.56 3.16
N GLU A 106 9.87 -1.60 2.05
CA GLU A 106 10.16 -0.41 1.26
C GLU A 106 8.87 0.24 0.70
N ILE A 107 7.92 -0.58 0.21
CA ILE A 107 6.63 -0.11 -0.30
C ILE A 107 5.79 0.55 0.80
N GLU A 108 5.66 -0.08 1.97
CA GLU A 108 4.86 0.46 3.09
C GLU A 108 5.46 1.75 3.67
N ASP A 109 6.78 1.88 3.68
CA ASP A 109 7.47 3.09 4.16
C ASP A 109 7.29 4.27 3.18
N HIS A 110 7.41 4.01 1.87
CA HIS A 110 7.22 5.03 0.83
C HIS A 110 5.77 5.50 0.71
N ALA A 111 4.79 4.59 0.84
CA ALA A 111 3.37 4.93 0.84
C ALA A 111 3.01 5.86 2.00
N ALA A 112 3.58 5.61 3.18
CA ALA A 112 3.28 6.34 4.42
C ALA A 112 3.79 7.80 4.43
N GLU A 113 4.96 8.09 3.85
CA GLU A 113 5.63 9.38 4.09
C GLU A 113 5.29 10.50 3.11
N GLY A 114 5.17 10.21 1.80
CA GLY A 114 5.01 11.25 0.78
C GLY A 114 3.56 11.59 0.42
N ILE A 115 2.70 10.57 0.36
CA ILE A 115 1.36 10.68 -0.24
C ILE A 115 0.35 11.25 0.76
N HIS A 116 0.38 10.79 2.01
CA HIS A 116 -0.64 11.16 2.99
C HIS A 116 -0.43 12.55 3.60
N ARG A 117 0.83 12.96 3.82
CA ARG A 117 1.16 14.19 4.57
C ARG A 117 0.76 15.47 3.82
N SER A 118 0.83 15.47 2.48
CA SER A 118 0.42 16.60 1.63
C SER A 118 -1.10 16.72 1.50
N MET A 119 -1.84 15.60 1.51
CA MET A 119 -3.29 15.58 1.28
C MET A 119 -4.15 15.88 2.51
N VAL A 120 -3.72 15.49 3.71
CA VAL A 120 -4.49 15.67 4.97
C VAL A 120 -4.83 17.15 5.22
N ILE A 121 -3.96 18.06 4.79
CA ILE A 121 -4.08 19.50 5.04
C ILE A 121 -5.16 20.16 4.18
N GLN A 122 -5.49 19.59 3.01
CA GLN A 122 -6.30 20.26 1.98
C GLN A 122 -7.65 19.58 1.70
N SER A 123 -7.97 18.52 2.43
CA SER A 123 -9.18 17.72 2.22
C SER A 123 -10.29 18.07 3.23
N ASN A 124 -11.53 17.75 2.88
CA ASN A 124 -12.65 17.83 3.82
C ASN A 124 -12.44 16.82 4.98
N PRO A 125 -13.14 16.98 6.12
CA PRO A 125 -12.90 16.14 7.30
C PRO A 125 -13.06 14.63 7.05
N GLU A 126 -14.02 14.23 6.21
CA GLU A 126 -14.27 12.81 5.89
C GLU A 126 -13.12 12.18 5.12
N VAL A 127 -12.64 12.85 4.06
CA VAL A 127 -11.50 12.39 3.26
C VAL A 127 -10.21 12.44 4.08
N SER A 128 -10.03 13.48 4.89
CA SER A 128 -8.88 13.60 5.79
C SER A 128 -8.82 12.44 6.80
N ASN A 129 -9.97 12.06 7.40
CA ASN A 129 -10.05 10.91 8.30
C ASN A 129 -9.74 9.58 7.60
N MET A 130 -10.22 9.40 6.38
CA MET A 130 -9.91 8.22 5.57
C MET A 130 -8.40 8.14 5.29
N ILE A 131 -7.80 9.23 4.80
CA ILE A 131 -6.35 9.29 4.49
C ILE A 131 -5.51 9.00 5.75
N ASN A 132 -5.87 9.58 6.90
CA ASN A 132 -5.18 9.29 8.16
C ASN A 132 -5.31 7.82 8.58
N SER A 133 -6.44 7.17 8.26
CA SER A 133 -6.65 5.76 8.56
C SER A 133 -5.79 4.87 7.67
N LEU A 134 -5.65 5.20 6.38
CA LEU A 134 -4.73 4.53 5.45
C LEU A 134 -3.27 4.69 5.91
N ALA A 135 -2.82 5.92 6.17
CA ALA A 135 -1.46 6.18 6.66
C ALA A 135 -1.11 5.45 7.97
N LYS A 136 -2.12 5.18 8.81
CA LYS A 136 -1.95 4.39 10.02
C LYS A 136 -1.82 2.90 9.69
N ALA A 137 -2.63 2.40 8.76
CA ALA A 137 -2.59 1.02 8.32
C ALA A 137 -1.24 0.67 7.66
N ASP A 138 -0.70 1.53 6.79
CA ASP A 138 0.63 1.35 6.17
C ASP A 138 1.72 1.16 7.23
N LYS A 139 1.68 1.96 8.30
CA LYS A 139 2.62 1.83 9.43
C LYS A 139 2.42 0.53 10.22
N GLU A 140 1.18 0.08 10.36
CA GLU A 140 0.87 -1.21 10.99
C GLU A 140 1.37 -2.38 10.11
N HIS A 141 1.20 -2.30 8.79
CA HIS A 141 1.72 -3.28 7.84
C HIS A 141 3.25 -3.34 7.85
N PHE A 142 3.93 -2.18 7.80
CA PHE A 142 5.38 -2.11 7.95
C PHE A 142 5.86 -2.82 9.22
N LYS A 143 5.18 -2.57 10.34
CA LYS A 143 5.50 -3.22 11.61
C LYS A 143 5.30 -4.74 11.54
N LEU A 144 4.17 -5.20 10.98
CA LEU A 144 3.89 -6.63 10.83
C LEU A 144 4.94 -7.33 9.96
N LEU A 145 5.35 -6.69 8.86
CA LEU A 145 6.41 -7.18 7.98
C LEU A 145 7.74 -7.32 8.73
N LYS A 146 8.12 -6.29 9.48
CA LYS A 146 9.34 -6.29 10.28
C LYS A 146 9.31 -7.37 11.37
N ASP A 147 8.22 -7.48 12.11
CA ASP A 147 8.05 -8.48 13.17
C ASP A 147 8.12 -9.91 12.58
N TYR A 148 7.58 -10.11 11.38
CA TYR A 148 7.64 -11.39 10.67
C TYR A 148 9.06 -11.70 10.15
N ALA A 149 9.76 -10.71 9.58
CA ALA A 149 11.16 -10.86 9.18
C ALA A 149 12.08 -11.23 10.35
N ASP A 150 11.92 -10.54 11.49
CA ASP A 150 12.66 -10.82 12.72
C ASP A 150 12.37 -12.23 13.25
N LYS A 151 11.12 -12.70 13.14
CA LYS A 151 10.73 -14.06 13.53
C LYS A 151 11.48 -15.11 12.70
N ILE A 152 11.50 -14.95 11.37
CA ILE A 152 12.15 -15.90 10.47
C ILE A 152 13.66 -15.95 10.72
N GLN A 153 14.31 -14.80 10.89
CA GLN A 153 15.75 -14.73 11.20
C GLN A 153 16.13 -15.45 12.50
N ARG A 154 15.25 -15.47 13.50
CA ARG A 154 15.48 -16.20 14.76
C ARG A 154 15.27 -17.70 14.64
N GLN A 155 14.47 -18.14 13.66
CA GLN A 155 14.17 -19.55 13.41
C GLN A 155 15.20 -20.22 12.50
N ASP A 156 15.98 -19.44 11.75
CA ASP A 156 17.22 -19.86 11.09
C ASP A 156 18.44 -19.49 11.95
N PRO A 157 18.80 -20.28 12.99
CA PRO A 157 20.15 -20.17 13.52
C PRO A 157 21.08 -20.63 12.40
N VAL A 158 21.89 -19.71 11.90
CA VAL A 158 23.04 -20.00 11.03
C VAL A 158 23.70 -21.25 11.59
N ALA A 159 23.68 -22.33 10.81
CA ALA A 159 24.45 -23.54 11.10
C ALA A 159 25.93 -23.14 11.12
N GLY A 160 26.42 -22.78 12.30
CA GLY A 160 27.82 -22.57 12.64
C GLY A 160 28.44 -23.84 13.18
#